data_AF-A0A5R9B585-F1
#
_entry.id   AF-A0A5R9B585-F1
#
_cell.length_a   1.000
_cell.length_b   1.000
_cell.length_c   1.000
_cell.angle_alpha   90.00
_cell.angle_beta   90.00
_cell.angle_gamma   90.00
#
_symmetry.space_group_name_H-M   'P 1'
#
loop_
_entity.id
_entity.type
_entity.pdbx_description
1 polymer ?
#
loop_
_entity_poly.entity_id
_entity_poly.type
_entity_poly.pdbx_seq_one_letter_code
_entity_poly.pdbx_strand_id
1 'polypeptide(L)' 'MEKLLEKIFAIFLLLSIITALIMVIAQLLGLIILNGEFIIKVNDILLTPAIILAAIFSGVAFILGYFPKYKDKN' A
#
# COMPACT_ATOMS: atom_id res chain seq x y z
N MET A 1 5.60 15.16 -16.81
CA MET A 1 5.80 14.94 -15.36
C MET A 1 4.54 14.36 -14.73
N GLU A 2 3.38 15.02 -14.80
CA GLU A 2 2.11 14.53 -14.22
C GLU A 2 1.77 13.08 -14.59
N LYS A 3 1.70 12.73 -15.88
CA LYS A 3 1.39 11.35 -16.32
C LYS A 3 2.35 10.28 -15.78
N LEU A 4 3.59 10.66 -15.52
CA LEU A 4 4.59 9.76 -14.96
C LEU A 4 4.37 9.59 -13.46
N LEU A 5 4.09 10.69 -12.74
CA LEU A 5 3.69 10.65 -11.32
C LEU A 5 2.39 9.86 -11.12
N GLU A 6 1.39 10.03 -11.98
CA GLU A 6 0.15 9.24 -11.95
C GLU A 6 0.42 7.74 -12.09
N LYS A 7 1.28 7.37 -13.04
CA LYS A 7 1.64 5.97 -13.27
C LYS A 7 2.40 5.39 -12.08
N ILE A 8 3.33 6.15 -11.51
CA ILE A 8 4.05 5.78 -10.28
C ILE A 8 3.06 5.63 -9.12
N PHE A 9 2.19 6.61 -8.89
CA PHE A 9 1.14 6.55 -7.88
C PHE A 9 0.31 5.28 -8.00
N ALA A 10 -0.21 4.99 -9.20
CA ALA A 10 -1.03 3.81 -9.43
C ALA A 10 -0.28 2.50 -9.18
N ILE A 11 0.99 2.41 -9.58
CA ILE A 11 1.83 1.21 -9.35
C ILE A 11 2.07 1.00 -7.86
N PHE A 12 2.49 2.04 -7.12
CA PHE A 12 2.78 1.94 -5.69
C PHE A 12 1.51 1.70 -4.86
N LEU A 13 0.40 2.32 -5.25
CA LEU A 13 -0.91 2.06 -4.66
C LEU A 13 -1.32 0.60 -4.84
N LEU A 14 -1.26 0.10 -6.07
CA LEU A 14 -1.63 -1.29 -6.37
C LEU A 14 -0.74 -2.27 -5.61
N LEU A 15 0.57 -2.05 -5.60
CA LEU A 15 1.51 -2.88 -4.84
C LEU A 15 1.20 -2.85 -3.34
N SER A 16 0.96 -1.67 -2.75
CA SER A 16 0.62 -1.55 -1.33
C SER A 16 -0.66 -2.34 -0.99
N ILE A 17 -1.70 -2.20 -1.81
CA ILE A 17 -2.96 -2.93 -1.62
C ILE A 17 -2.73 -4.44 -1.72
N ILE A 18 -2.00 -4.91 -2.73
CA ILE A 18 -1.70 -6.34 -2.90
C ILE A 18 -0.90 -6.87 -1.71
N THR A 19 0.14 -6.15 -1.26
CA THR A 19 0.94 -6.56 -0.09
C THR A 19 0.09 -6.64 1.17
N ALA A 20 -0.75 -5.63 1.43
CA ALA A 20 -1.64 -5.62 2.57
C ALA A 20 -2.67 -6.76 2.50
N LEU A 21 -3.22 -7.03 1.32
CA LEU A 21 -4.19 -8.11 1.12
C LEU A 21 -3.55 -9.49 1.34
N ILE A 22 -2.35 -9.72 0.81
CA ILE A 22 -1.60 -10.96 1.04
C ILE A 22 -1.33 -11.15 2.53
N MET A 23 -0.92 -10.08 3.22
CA MET A 23 -0.70 -10.10 4.67
C MET A 23 -1.97 -10.54 5.42
N VAL A 24 -3.11 -9.93 5.12
CA VAL A 24 -4.40 -10.27 5.76
C VAL A 24 -4.80 -11.72 5.44
N ILE A 25 -4.68 -12.16 4.20
CA ILE A 25 -5.00 -13.56 3.82
C ILE A 25 -4.10 -14.53 4.59
N ALA A 26 -2.80 -14.25 4.68
CA ALA A 26 -1.87 -15.10 5.43
C ALA A 26 -2.17 -15.08 6.94
N GLN A 27 -2.53 -13.93 7.52
CA GLN A 27 -2.97 -13.85 8.92
C GLN A 27 -4.26 -14.67 9.16
N LEU A 28 -5.23 -14.61 8.24
CA LEU A 28 -6.44 -15.43 8.30
C LEU A 28 -6.13 -16.93 8.22
N LEU A 29 -5.21 -17.34 7.34
CA LEU A 29 -4.73 -18.72 7.29
C LEU A 29 -4.09 -19.11 8.63
N GLY A 30 -3.22 -18.27 9.18
CA GLY A 30 -2.62 -18.47 10.50
C GLY A 30 -3.63 -18.70 11.63
N LEU A 31 -4.76 -17.97 11.59
CA LEU A 31 -5.85 -18.17 12.54
C LEU A 31 -6.53 -19.53 12.36
N ILE A 32 -6.78 -19.97 11.11
CA ILE A 32 -7.42 -21.26 10.81
C ILE A 32 -6.58 -22.43 11.34
N ILE A 33 -5.26 -22.38 11.19
CA ILE A 33 -4.32 -23.39 11.71
C ILE A 33 -3.91 -23.14 13.18
N LEU A 34 -4.52 -22.17 13.87
CA LEU A 34 -4.21 -21.79 15.26
C LEU A 34 -2.73 -21.50 15.52
N ASN A 35 -1.99 -21.02 14.52
CA ASN A 35 -0.56 -20.77 14.59
C ASN A 35 -0.29 -19.26 14.78
N GLY A 36 -0.21 -18.82 16.03
CA GLY A 36 0.08 -17.43 16.39
C GLY A 36 1.46 -16.95 15.95
N GLU A 37 2.47 -17.81 15.97
CA GLU A 37 3.84 -17.47 15.53
C GLU A 37 3.87 -17.15 14.03
N PHE A 38 3.12 -17.89 13.22
CA PHE A 38 2.96 -17.60 11.80
C PHE A 38 2.32 -16.23 11.56
N ILE A 39 1.28 -15.87 12.32
CA ILE A 39 0.62 -14.56 12.22
C ILE A 39 1.61 -13.42 12.52
N ILE A 40 2.41 -13.55 13.58
CA ILE A 40 3.41 -12.56 13.97
C ILE A 40 4.48 -12.44 12.88
N LYS A 41 5.01 -13.57 12.39
CA LYS A 41 6.04 -13.57 11.35
C LYS A 41 5.58 -12.94 10.04
N VAL A 42 4.33 -13.22 9.63
CA VAL A 42 3.69 -12.59 8.46
C VAL A 42 3.60 -11.07 8.66
N ASN A 43 3.20 -10.63 9.85
CA ASN A 43 3.13 -9.22 10.19
C ASN A 43 4.52 -8.55 10.11
N ASP A 44 5.53 -9.13 10.73
CA ASP A 44 6.88 -8.54 10.78
C ASP A 44 7.50 -8.39 9.38
N ILE A 45 7.22 -9.32 8.48
CA ILE A 45 7.75 -9.31 7.11
C ILE A 45 6.97 -8.36 6.19
N LEU A 46 5.63 -8.35 6.25
CA LEU A 46 4.80 -7.68 5.25
C LEU A 46 4.29 -6.29 5.68
N LEU A 47 4.19 -6.01 6.97
CA LEU A 47 3.68 -4.74 7.47
C LEU A 47 4.59 -3.58 7.05
N THR A 48 5.89 -3.71 7.27
CA THR A 48 6.86 -2.65 6.97
C THR A 48 6.90 -2.32 5.47
N PRO A 49 7.02 -3.29 4.54
CA PRO A 49 6.91 -3.01 3.10
C PRO A 49 5.57 -2.37 2.71
N ALA A 50 4.44 -2.84 3.27
CA ALA A 50 3.13 -2.26 2.97
C ALA A 50 3.04 -0.79 3.37
N ILE A 51 3.57 -0.43 4.56
CA ILE A 51 3.63 0.94 5.06
C ILE A 51 4.55 1.81 4.18
N ILE A 52 5.71 1.29 3.78
CA ILE A 52 6.64 2.03 2.89
C ILE A 52 5.97 2.34 1.55
N LEU A 53 5.36 1.33 0.92
CA LEU A 53 4.62 1.52 -0.33
C LEU A 53 3.48 2.54 -0.15
N ALA A 54 2.80 2.48 1.00
CA ALA A 54 1.74 3.42 1.35
C ALA A 54 2.23 4.86 1.46
N ALA A 55 3.31 5.07 2.21
CA ALA A 55 3.93 6.38 2.36
C ALA A 55 4.37 6.95 1.01
N ILE A 56 4.92 6.13 0.12
CA ILE A 56 5.35 6.55 -1.22
C ILE A 56 4.14 7.00 -2.05
N PHE A 57 3.10 6.16 -2.20
CA PHE A 57 1.96 6.58 -3.02
C PHE A 57 1.23 7.78 -2.41
N SER A 58 1.12 7.87 -1.08
CA SER A 58 0.50 9.02 -0.41
C SER A 58 1.29 10.31 -0.65
N GLY A 59 2.63 10.25 -0.59
CA GLY A 59 3.48 11.39 -0.92
C GLY A 59 3.32 11.83 -2.38
N VAL A 60 3.26 10.87 -3.32
CA VAL A 60 3.01 11.17 -4.73
C VAL A 60 1.61 11.75 -4.94
N ALA A 61 0.59 11.23 -4.26
CA ALA A 61 -0.78 11.76 -4.32
C ALA A 61 -0.86 13.20 -3.82
N PHE A 62 -0.17 13.51 -2.72
CA PHE A 62 -0.08 14.85 -2.17
C PHE A 62 0.55 15.83 -3.19
N ILE A 63 1.65 15.43 -3.83
CA ILE A 63 2.30 16.22 -4.88
C ILE A 63 1.36 16.41 -6.09
N LEU A 64 0.66 15.34 -6.52
CA LEU A 64 -0.31 15.41 -7.62
C LEU A 64 -1.44 16.39 -7.31
N GLY A 65 -1.89 16.49 -6.06
CA GLY A 65 -2.93 17.44 -5.63
C GLY A 65 -2.58 18.92 -5.81
N TYR A 66 -1.29 19.29 -5.89
CA TYR A 66 -0.89 20.67 -6.18
C TYR A 66 -0.99 21.04 -7.65
N PHE A 67 -1.08 20.06 -8.56
CA PHE A 67 -1.19 20.35 -9.98
C PHE A 67 -2.60 20.84 -10.33
N PRO A 68 -2.73 21.92 -11.13
CA PRO A 68 -4.01 22.57 -11.42
C PRO A 68 -5.04 21.66 -12.10
N LYS A 69 -4.60 20.55 -12.70
CA LYS A 69 -5.46 19.53 -13.29
C LYS A 69 -6.18 18.65 -12.25
N TYR A 70 -5.62 18.54 -11.03
CA TYR A 70 -6.14 17.74 -9.91
C TYR A 70 -6.54 18.60 -8.72
N LYS A 71 -6.13 19.87 -8.71
CA LYS A 71 -6.64 20.90 -7.80
C LYS A 71 -8.14 21.02 -8.07
N ASP A 72 -8.94 20.76 -7.04
CA ASP A 72 -10.40 20.76 -7.08
C ASP A 72 -10.95 21.76 -8.11
N LYS A 73 -11.66 21.23 -9.12
CA LYS A 73 -12.70 22.01 -9.81
C LYS A 73 -13.91 22.08 -8.87
N ASN A 74 -13.76 22.80 -7.76
CA ASN A 74 -14.89 23.31 -7.00
C ASN A 74 -15.15 24.74 -7.47
#